data_AF-A0A2E0PNW6-F1
#
_entry.id   AF-A0A2E0PNW6-F1
#
_cell.length_a   1.000
_cell.length_b   1.000
_cell.length_c   1.000
_cell.angle_alpha   90.00
_cell.angle_beta   90.00
_cell.angle_gamma   90.00
#
_symmetry.space_group_name_H-M   'P 1'
#
loop_
_entity.id
_entity.type
_entity.pdbx_description
1 polymer ?
#
loop_
_entity_poly.entity_id
_entity_poly.type
_entity_poly.pdbx_seq_one_letter_code
_entity_poly.pdbx_strand_id
1 'polypeptide(L)'
;MLWKPLGFITFVMNPTQMQSFGCFLLIVLFTSSFSVTAQPKGYLYDESKVAPYELPDPLVCLDGTKVTDSKAWLKKRRPEVLSLFEDEVFGRSPGKPKAMRFEVVEEGKEALGGKAMRKQVVIHLGKGKKALAVNLLVYLPRKAKGPSAGFLTINFMGNHTVHADPAIRVPTSWVRNGNGVKNNKATASSRGSRASRWAIDAIIDRGYAFATVYYGDIDPDFHDGYKNGIHPLFPPKDPKKRNPTDWASIAGWAWGLSRCLDYLETDSAVDA
;
A
#
# COMPACT_ATOMS: atom_id res chain seq x y z
N MET A 1 -31.96 1.00 86.08
CA MET A 1 -31.71 2.43 86.40
C MET A 1 -32.34 3.27 85.30
N LEU A 2 -33.36 4.05 85.69
CA LEU A 2 -33.94 5.23 85.02
C LEU A 2 -34.24 5.18 83.50
N TRP A 3 -35.50 4.89 83.17
CA TRP A 3 -36.16 5.44 81.97
C TRP A 3 -37.53 6.02 82.39
N LYS A 4 -37.73 7.32 82.13
CA LYS A 4 -39.03 8.00 82.10
C LYS A 4 -39.02 9.10 81.00
N PRO A 5 -40.19 9.51 80.48
CA PRO A 5 -40.41 9.93 79.10
C PRO A 5 -40.66 11.44 78.93
N LEU A 6 -40.63 11.92 77.68
CA LEU A 6 -41.18 13.19 77.14
C LEU A 6 -41.49 12.90 75.66
N GLY A 7 -42.55 13.32 74.98
CA GLY A 7 -43.63 14.27 75.22
C GLY A 7 -44.16 14.63 73.82
N PHE A 8 -45.48 14.56 73.62
CA PHE A 8 -46.16 14.82 72.34
C PHE A 8 -46.09 16.31 71.95
N ILE A 9 -45.80 16.60 70.68
CA ILE A 9 -46.18 17.87 70.03
C ILE A 9 -46.67 17.58 68.61
N THR A 10 -47.97 17.77 68.40
CA THR A 10 -48.62 17.86 67.09
C THR A 10 -48.41 19.26 66.52
N PHE A 11 -48.03 19.37 65.25
CA PHE A 11 -48.02 20.64 64.53
C PHE A 11 -48.89 20.55 63.27
N VAL A 12 -49.94 21.35 63.25
CA VAL A 12 -50.78 21.64 62.08
C VAL A 12 -50.03 22.68 61.25
N MET A 13 -49.83 22.44 59.95
CA MET A 13 -49.23 23.42 59.03
C MET A 13 -50.31 24.20 58.27
N ASN A 14 -50.12 25.52 58.23
CA ASN A 14 -50.92 26.50 57.51
C ASN A 14 -50.42 26.65 56.04
N PRO A 15 -51.28 26.95 55.05
CA PRO A 15 -50.93 26.84 53.64
C PRO A 15 -50.57 28.20 53.02
N THR A 16 -49.32 28.65 53.11
CA THR A 16 -48.77 29.72 52.23
C THR A 16 -47.25 29.80 52.35
N GLN A 17 -46.50 28.88 51.76
CA GLN A 17 -45.11 29.11 51.32
C GLN A 17 -44.73 28.06 50.26
N MET A 18 -45.14 28.32 49.02
CA MET A 18 -44.71 27.56 47.85
C MET A 18 -44.22 28.56 46.81
N GLN A 19 -42.95 28.94 46.88
CA GLN A 19 -42.20 29.59 45.80
C GLN A 19 -40.72 29.70 46.19
N SER A 20 -39.84 29.38 45.23
CA SER A 20 -38.37 29.51 45.28
C SER A 20 -37.56 28.32 45.83
N PHE A 21 -37.76 27.14 45.23
CA PHE A 21 -36.73 26.10 45.13
C PHE A 21 -36.67 25.61 43.68
N GLY A 22 -35.96 26.34 42.83
CA GLY A 22 -35.83 25.98 41.42
C GLY A 22 -34.79 26.83 40.73
N CYS A 23 -33.50 26.58 40.99
CA CYS A 23 -32.41 27.07 40.11
C CYS A 23 -31.02 26.44 40.35
N PHE A 24 -30.85 25.41 41.19
CA PHE A 24 -29.51 24.86 41.48
C PHE A 24 -29.36 23.35 41.25
N LEU A 25 -30.02 22.80 40.23
CA LEU A 25 -29.80 21.41 39.82
C LEU A 25 -30.10 21.18 38.33
N LEU A 26 -29.42 21.90 37.44
CA LEU A 26 -29.57 21.72 35.97
C LEU A 26 -28.29 22.06 35.19
N ILE A 27 -27.11 21.78 35.74
CA ILE A 27 -25.83 21.83 35.00
C ILE A 27 -25.01 20.58 35.35
N VAL A 28 -25.54 19.40 35.05
CA VAL A 28 -24.77 18.15 34.97
C VAL A 28 -25.45 17.27 33.91
N LEU A 29 -24.67 16.81 32.92
CA LEU A 29 -25.00 15.81 31.89
C LEU A 29 -25.66 16.30 30.59
N PHE A 30 -24.92 17.07 29.80
CA PHE A 30 -24.95 16.93 28.34
C PHE A 30 -23.55 16.58 27.83
N THR A 31 -22.95 15.53 28.39
CA THR A 31 -21.93 14.76 27.67
C THR A 31 -22.69 13.82 26.73
N SER A 32 -23.13 14.36 25.59
CA SER A 32 -23.55 13.52 24.47
C SER A 32 -22.34 12.72 24.05
N SER A 33 -22.25 11.48 24.53
CA SER A 33 -21.37 10.48 23.95
C SER A 33 -21.79 10.33 22.50
N PHE A 34 -21.14 11.07 21.60
CA PHE A 34 -21.13 10.72 20.20
C PHE A 34 -20.40 9.38 20.12
N SER A 35 -21.16 8.30 20.20
CA SER A 35 -20.71 7.00 19.73
C SER A 35 -20.47 7.16 18.24
N VAL A 36 -19.22 7.44 17.86
CA VAL A 36 -18.78 7.29 16.48
C VAL A 36 -18.93 5.81 16.18
N THR A 37 -20.00 5.45 15.48
CA THR A 37 -20.17 4.10 14.97
C THR A 37 -19.08 3.88 13.93
N ALA A 38 -18.08 3.07 14.28
CA ALA A 38 -17.19 2.48 13.28
C ALA A 38 -18.05 1.81 12.21
N GLN A 39 -17.61 1.84 10.94
CA GLN A 39 -18.41 1.31 9.83
C GLN A 39 -18.90 -0.12 10.13
N PRO A 40 -20.18 -0.43 9.87
CA PRO A 40 -20.74 -1.73 10.19
C PRO A 40 -19.97 -2.83 9.46
N LYS A 41 -19.79 -3.96 10.16
CA LYS A 41 -19.11 -5.14 9.62
C LYS A 41 -19.88 -5.68 8.40
N GLY A 42 -19.37 -5.48 7.19
CA GLY A 42 -19.99 -5.92 5.94
C GLY A 42 -19.59 -5.04 4.75
N TYR A 43 -20.14 -5.33 3.57
CA TYR A 43 -20.00 -4.50 2.38
C TYR A 43 -21.39 -4.03 1.95
N LEU A 44 -21.51 -2.79 1.47
CA LEU A 44 -22.74 -2.26 0.89
C LEU A 44 -22.82 -2.66 -0.59
N TYR A 45 -23.64 -3.65 -0.91
CA TYR A 45 -23.91 -4.09 -2.29
C TYR A 45 -25.15 -3.43 -2.90
N ASP A 46 -25.95 -2.76 -2.08
CA ASP A 46 -27.21 -2.13 -2.48
C ASP A 46 -26.96 -0.63 -2.62
N GLU A 47 -27.00 -0.15 -3.87
CA GLU A 47 -26.73 1.26 -4.22
C GLU A 47 -27.66 2.22 -3.46
N SER A 48 -28.90 1.81 -3.17
CA SER A 48 -29.86 2.64 -2.44
C SER A 48 -29.45 2.93 -0.99
N LYS A 49 -28.47 2.19 -0.46
CA LYS A 49 -27.93 2.36 0.89
C LYS A 49 -26.64 3.17 0.94
N VAL A 50 -26.13 3.62 -0.20
CA VAL A 50 -24.98 4.52 -0.25
C VAL A 50 -25.42 5.89 0.26
N ALA A 51 -24.83 6.33 1.37
CA ALA A 51 -25.11 7.65 1.91
C ALA A 51 -24.66 8.74 0.92
N PRO A 52 -25.38 9.87 0.79
CA PRO A 52 -24.89 11.00 0.00
C PRO A 52 -23.53 11.49 0.51
N TYR A 53 -22.65 11.86 -0.40
CA TYR A 53 -21.33 12.43 -0.09
C TYR A 53 -20.97 13.52 -1.10
N GLU A 54 -20.08 14.41 -0.69
CA GLU A 54 -19.49 15.44 -1.54
C GLU A 54 -18.01 15.14 -1.75
N LEU A 55 -17.55 15.23 -3.00
CA LEU A 55 -16.15 15.02 -3.33
C LEU A 55 -15.42 16.38 -3.33
N PRO A 56 -14.18 16.44 -2.80
CA PRO A 56 -13.33 17.62 -2.97
C PRO A 56 -13.08 17.89 -4.45
N ASP A 57 -13.20 19.14 -4.89
CA ASP A 57 -12.92 19.52 -6.26
C ASP A 57 -11.40 19.36 -6.55
N PRO A 58 -10.99 18.46 -7.48
CA PRO A 58 -9.58 18.27 -7.79
C PRO A 58 -8.95 19.52 -8.41
N LEU A 59 -9.74 20.41 -9.02
CA LEU A 59 -9.31 21.64 -9.68
C LEU A 59 -9.45 22.88 -8.78
N VAL A 60 -9.54 22.68 -7.47
CA VAL A 60 -9.44 23.76 -6.47
C VAL A 60 -8.26 23.46 -5.54
N CYS A 61 -7.31 24.41 -5.47
CA CYS A 61 -6.18 24.35 -4.55
C CYS A 61 -6.64 24.42 -3.09
N LEU A 62 -5.78 24.02 -2.16
CA LEU A 62 -6.08 24.08 -0.72
C LEU A 62 -6.39 25.50 -0.22
N ASP A 63 -5.90 26.54 -0.89
CA ASP A 63 -6.19 27.94 -0.59
C ASP A 63 -7.43 28.49 -1.33
N GLY A 64 -8.21 27.64 -2.00
CA GLY A 64 -9.40 28.01 -2.76
C GLY A 64 -9.15 28.49 -4.19
N THR A 65 -7.89 28.63 -4.62
CA THR A 65 -7.57 29.06 -5.99
C THR A 65 -7.99 27.98 -7.01
N LYS A 66 -8.74 28.37 -8.05
CA LYS A 66 -9.10 27.46 -9.15
C LYS A 66 -7.91 27.16 -10.05
N VAL A 67 -7.79 25.90 -10.47
CA VAL A 67 -6.82 25.41 -11.46
C VAL A 67 -7.41 25.62 -12.85
N THR A 68 -6.85 26.55 -13.62
CA THR A 68 -7.35 26.90 -14.96
C THR A 68 -6.50 26.36 -16.10
N ASP A 69 -5.30 25.86 -15.82
CA ASP A 69 -4.37 25.32 -16.82
C ASP A 69 -3.41 24.26 -16.24
N SER A 70 -2.66 23.61 -17.14
CA SER A 70 -1.71 22.56 -16.78
C SER A 70 -0.53 23.06 -15.95
N LYS A 71 -0.13 24.33 -16.09
CA LYS A 71 0.97 24.93 -15.34
C LYS A 71 0.56 25.12 -13.87
N ALA A 72 -0.64 25.61 -13.61
CA ALA A 72 -1.23 25.71 -12.28
C ALA A 72 -1.37 24.32 -11.64
N TRP A 73 -1.83 23.32 -12.40
CA TRP A 73 -1.87 21.93 -11.93
C TRP A 73 -0.49 21.41 -11.53
N LEU A 74 0.48 21.45 -12.45
CA LEU A 74 1.80 20.84 -12.23
C LEU A 74 2.61 21.53 -11.15
N LYS A 75 2.53 22.87 -11.04
CA LYS A 75 3.35 23.64 -10.11
C LYS A 75 2.73 23.80 -8.72
N LYS A 76 1.40 23.69 -8.58
CA LYS A 76 0.70 23.93 -7.31
C LYS A 76 -0.17 22.76 -6.88
N ARG A 77 -1.23 22.45 -7.64
CA ARG A 77 -2.24 21.49 -7.18
C ARG A 77 -1.71 20.05 -7.08
N ARG A 78 -0.91 19.59 -8.05
CA ARG A 78 -0.33 18.24 -8.03
C ARG A 78 0.58 18.03 -6.80
N PRO A 79 1.51 18.94 -6.44
CA PRO A 79 2.25 18.86 -5.18
C PRO A 79 1.37 18.81 -3.92
N GLU A 80 0.28 19.59 -3.87
CA GLU A 80 -0.67 19.54 -2.74
C GLU A 80 -1.33 18.17 -2.62
N VAL A 81 -1.88 17.65 -3.72
CA VAL A 81 -2.54 16.34 -3.75
C VAL A 81 -1.55 15.24 -3.35
N LEU A 82 -0.31 15.29 -3.87
CA LEU A 82 0.72 14.33 -3.49
C LEU A 82 1.04 14.39 -1.99
N SER A 83 1.16 15.59 -1.43
CA SER A 83 1.42 15.77 0.01
C SER A 83 0.28 15.22 0.87
N LEU A 84 -0.97 15.44 0.48
CA LEU A 84 -2.13 14.88 1.19
C LEU A 84 -2.11 13.35 1.19
N PHE A 85 -1.82 12.71 0.05
CA PHE A 85 -1.71 11.26 -0.01
C PHE A 85 -0.50 10.73 0.76
N GLU A 86 0.62 11.44 0.76
CA GLU A 86 1.78 11.10 1.57
C GLU A 86 1.52 11.23 3.08
N ASP A 87 0.81 12.28 3.51
CA ASP A 87 0.61 12.54 4.93
C ASP A 87 -0.56 11.74 5.52
N GLU A 88 -1.62 11.52 4.75
CA GLU A 88 -2.90 11.01 5.28
C GLU A 88 -3.24 9.58 4.82
N VAL A 89 -2.57 9.04 3.79
CA VAL A 89 -2.96 7.75 3.18
C VAL A 89 -1.83 6.74 3.13
N PHE A 90 -0.73 7.04 2.43
CA PHE A 90 0.28 6.07 2.06
C PHE A 90 1.60 6.21 2.84
N GLY A 91 1.85 7.37 3.44
CA GLY A 91 3.11 7.72 4.08
C GLY A 91 4.19 8.19 3.10
N ARG A 92 5.17 8.92 3.62
CA ARG A 92 6.29 9.51 2.87
C ARG A 92 7.37 8.47 2.59
N SER A 93 7.55 8.15 1.31
CA SER A 93 8.58 7.22 0.87
C SER A 93 9.97 7.88 0.85
N PRO A 94 11.06 7.14 1.12
CA PRO A 94 12.41 7.67 0.98
C PRO A 94 12.77 7.92 -0.49
N GLY A 95 13.81 8.72 -0.72
CA GLY A 95 14.38 8.89 -2.07
C GLY A 95 15.08 7.63 -2.61
N LYS A 96 15.64 7.73 -3.82
CA LYS A 96 16.46 6.68 -4.42
C LYS A 96 17.64 6.31 -3.50
N PRO A 97 17.88 5.03 -3.19
CA PRO A 97 18.94 4.64 -2.27
C PRO A 97 20.31 4.88 -2.91
N LYS A 98 21.25 5.44 -2.13
CA LYS A 98 22.62 5.73 -2.62
C LYS A 98 23.38 4.46 -3.04
N ALA A 99 23.12 3.35 -2.35
CA ALA A 99 23.72 2.06 -2.64
C ALA A 99 22.68 1.16 -3.27
N MET A 100 22.70 1.09 -4.59
CA MET A 100 21.89 0.19 -5.40
C MET A 100 22.78 -0.41 -6.48
N ARG A 101 22.63 -1.71 -6.74
CA ARG A 101 23.30 -2.36 -7.88
C ARG A 101 22.34 -3.28 -8.60
N PHE A 102 22.58 -3.44 -9.89
CA PHE A 102 21.85 -4.35 -10.75
C PHE A 102 22.76 -5.50 -11.16
N GLU A 103 22.23 -6.70 -11.17
CA GLU A 103 22.95 -7.91 -11.53
C GLU A 103 22.07 -8.73 -12.46
N VAL A 104 22.46 -8.84 -13.74
CA VAL A 104 21.81 -9.76 -14.67
C VAL A 104 22.28 -11.17 -14.31
N VAL A 105 21.37 -11.98 -13.79
CA VAL A 105 21.69 -13.31 -13.25
C VAL A 105 21.28 -14.45 -14.19
N GLU A 106 20.50 -14.14 -15.22
CA GLU A 106 20.10 -15.08 -16.26
C GLU A 106 19.70 -14.30 -17.52
N GLU A 107 20.10 -14.81 -18.68
CA GLU A 107 19.70 -14.28 -19.98
C GLU A 107 19.44 -15.43 -20.97
N GLY A 108 18.26 -15.40 -21.61
CA GLY A 108 17.83 -16.39 -22.60
C GLY A 108 17.51 -15.71 -23.92
N LYS A 109 18.32 -15.93 -24.96
CA LYS A 109 18.17 -15.25 -26.26
C LYS A 109 16.96 -15.72 -27.08
N GLU A 110 16.43 -16.91 -26.79
CA GLU A 110 15.35 -17.55 -27.56
C GLU A 110 14.20 -18.03 -26.68
N ALA A 111 13.84 -17.22 -25.69
CA ALA A 111 12.68 -17.50 -24.84
C ALA A 111 11.37 -17.43 -25.64
N LEU A 112 10.32 -18.05 -25.08
CA LEU A 112 8.98 -18.09 -25.66
C LEU A 112 8.97 -18.63 -27.11
N GLY A 113 9.70 -19.72 -27.35
CA GLY A 113 9.82 -20.33 -28.68
C GLY A 113 10.52 -19.43 -29.69
N GLY A 114 11.55 -18.68 -29.26
CA GLY A 114 12.29 -17.76 -30.12
C GLY A 114 11.63 -16.41 -30.37
N LYS A 115 10.49 -16.10 -29.74
CA LYS A 115 9.81 -14.80 -29.88
C LYS A 115 10.45 -13.69 -29.05
N ALA A 116 11.07 -14.02 -27.92
CA ALA A 116 11.58 -13.05 -26.97
C ALA A 116 13.01 -13.37 -26.51
N MET A 117 13.72 -12.32 -26.13
CA MET A 117 14.86 -12.42 -25.23
C MET A 117 14.34 -12.26 -23.80
N ARG A 118 14.77 -13.13 -22.88
CA ARG A 118 14.47 -13.04 -21.45
C ARG A 118 15.71 -12.54 -20.71
N LYS A 119 15.52 -11.63 -19.76
CA LYS A 119 16.51 -11.28 -18.74
C LYS A 119 15.89 -11.47 -17.36
N GLN A 120 16.66 -11.98 -16.41
CA GLN A 120 16.32 -11.95 -15.00
C GLN A 120 17.39 -11.18 -14.25
N VAL A 121 16.96 -10.16 -13.52
CA VAL A 121 17.83 -9.16 -12.91
C VAL A 121 17.56 -9.13 -11.43
N VAL A 122 18.61 -9.21 -10.63
CA VAL A 122 18.53 -8.95 -9.19
C VAL A 122 18.90 -7.50 -8.95
N ILE A 123 17.94 -6.73 -8.46
CA ILE A 123 18.13 -5.37 -7.98
C ILE A 123 18.44 -5.46 -6.49
N HIS A 124 19.67 -5.12 -6.12
CA HIS A 124 20.10 -5.14 -4.73
C HIS A 124 19.98 -3.75 -4.14
N LEU A 125 19.12 -3.61 -3.13
CA LEU A 125 18.83 -2.36 -2.43
C LEU A 125 19.60 -2.36 -1.11
N GLY A 126 20.54 -1.43 -0.95
CA GLY A 126 21.41 -1.36 0.24
C GLY A 126 22.79 -1.99 0.01
N LYS A 127 23.56 -2.17 1.10
CA LYS A 127 24.96 -2.61 1.06
C LYS A 127 25.16 -4.01 1.66
N GLY A 128 26.06 -4.77 1.02
CA GLY A 128 26.58 -6.04 1.54
C GLY A 128 25.48 -7.09 1.78
N LYS A 129 25.68 -7.94 2.79
CA LYS A 129 24.77 -9.04 3.14
C LYS A 129 23.38 -8.59 3.63
N LYS A 130 23.22 -7.30 3.96
CA LYS A 130 21.93 -6.72 4.38
C LYS A 130 21.13 -6.14 3.21
N ALA A 131 21.66 -6.18 1.98
CA ALA A 131 20.93 -5.68 0.84
C ALA A 131 19.69 -6.54 0.58
N LEU A 132 18.55 -5.89 0.34
CA LEU A 132 17.33 -6.56 -0.11
C LEU A 132 17.47 -6.89 -1.59
N ALA A 133 17.19 -8.13 -1.97
CA ALA A 133 17.23 -8.59 -3.35
C ALA A 133 15.82 -8.59 -3.96
N VAL A 134 15.62 -7.79 -4.99
CA VAL A 134 14.36 -7.69 -5.75
C VAL A 134 14.56 -8.29 -7.13
N ASN A 135 13.80 -9.34 -7.47
CA ASN A 135 13.99 -10.10 -8.71
C ASN A 135 13.05 -9.58 -9.80
N LEU A 136 13.61 -8.89 -10.79
CA LEU A 136 12.92 -8.40 -11.97
C LEU A 136 13.04 -9.42 -13.11
N LEU A 137 11.90 -9.82 -13.70
CA LEU A 137 11.84 -10.59 -14.93
C LEU A 137 11.50 -9.65 -16.09
N VAL A 138 12.27 -9.71 -17.18
CA VAL A 138 12.05 -8.92 -18.39
C VAL A 138 11.99 -9.84 -19.60
N TYR A 139 10.99 -9.66 -20.46
CA TYR A 139 10.93 -10.19 -21.81
C TYR A 139 10.97 -9.04 -22.82
N LEU A 140 11.84 -9.16 -23.81
CA LEU A 140 12.04 -8.21 -24.89
C LEU A 140 11.69 -8.88 -26.22
N PRO A 141 10.85 -8.27 -27.06
CA PRO A 141 10.45 -8.86 -28.33
C PRO A 141 11.62 -8.88 -29.32
N ARG A 142 12.00 -10.05 -29.84
CA ARG A 142 13.14 -10.17 -30.77
C ARG A 142 12.92 -9.46 -32.11
N LYS A 143 11.66 -9.29 -32.50
CA LYS A 143 11.30 -8.63 -33.76
C LYS A 143 11.35 -7.11 -33.69
N ALA A 144 11.62 -6.53 -32.52
CA ALA A 144 11.77 -5.09 -32.39
C ALA A 144 13.00 -4.61 -33.17
N LYS A 145 12.85 -3.48 -33.86
CA LYS A 145 13.91 -2.86 -34.67
C LYS A 145 14.73 -1.83 -33.89
N GLY A 146 14.41 -1.65 -32.61
CA GLY A 146 15.02 -0.68 -31.70
C GLY A 146 14.55 -0.93 -30.26
N PRO A 147 14.81 0.01 -29.33
CA PRO A 147 14.32 -0.08 -27.97
C PRO A 147 12.80 -0.26 -27.92
N SER A 148 12.33 -1.14 -27.03
CA SER A 148 10.91 -1.47 -26.91
C SER A 148 10.29 -0.75 -25.72
N ALA A 149 9.24 0.03 -25.95
CA ALA A 149 8.33 0.44 -24.88
C ALA A 149 7.66 -0.80 -24.27
N GLY A 150 7.20 -0.73 -23.02
CA GLY A 150 6.68 -1.91 -22.36
C GLY A 150 5.82 -1.69 -21.14
N PHE A 151 5.40 -2.82 -20.57
CA PHE A 151 4.61 -2.87 -19.36
C PHE A 151 5.49 -3.29 -18.19
N LEU A 152 5.63 -2.43 -17.19
CA LEU A 152 6.21 -2.80 -15.90
C LEU A 152 5.09 -3.09 -14.91
N THR A 153 5.12 -4.27 -14.31
CA THR A 153 4.03 -4.78 -13.47
C THR A 153 4.52 -5.38 -12.16
N ILE A 154 3.58 -5.61 -11.24
CA ILE A 154 3.84 -6.29 -9.97
C ILE A 154 2.96 -7.54 -9.84
N ASN A 155 3.54 -8.69 -9.53
CA ASN A 155 2.84 -9.97 -9.44
C ASN A 155 2.71 -10.48 -8.00
N PHE A 156 1.73 -11.37 -7.77
CA PHE A 156 1.31 -11.80 -6.44
C PHE A 156 2.01 -13.04 -5.89
N MET A 157 2.57 -13.91 -6.73
CA MET A 157 2.93 -15.27 -6.32
C MET A 157 4.35 -15.69 -6.77
N GLY A 158 5.17 -14.75 -7.23
CA GLY A 158 6.49 -15.02 -7.78
C GLY A 158 6.50 -14.97 -9.31
N ASN A 159 7.62 -14.52 -9.88
CA ASN A 159 7.80 -14.37 -11.33
C ASN A 159 7.56 -15.69 -12.08
N HIS A 160 7.94 -16.85 -11.53
CA HIS A 160 7.71 -18.15 -12.18
C HIS A 160 6.23 -18.46 -12.41
N THR A 161 5.31 -17.79 -11.72
CA THR A 161 3.86 -18.01 -11.90
C THR A 161 3.27 -17.27 -13.10
N VAL A 162 3.96 -16.27 -13.65
CA VAL A 162 3.42 -15.42 -14.73
C VAL A 162 3.46 -16.09 -16.10
N HIS A 163 4.31 -17.10 -16.28
CA HIS A 163 4.42 -17.86 -17.51
C HIS A 163 4.87 -19.30 -17.22
N ALA A 164 4.57 -20.24 -18.12
CA ALA A 164 5.02 -21.63 -18.01
C ALA A 164 6.51 -21.83 -18.37
N ASP A 165 7.24 -20.76 -18.71
CA ASP A 165 8.64 -20.81 -19.14
C ASP A 165 9.50 -21.47 -18.03
N PRO A 166 10.14 -22.62 -18.30
CA PRO A 166 10.86 -23.39 -17.28
C PRO A 166 12.10 -22.68 -16.75
N ALA A 167 12.66 -21.72 -17.48
CA ALA A 167 13.88 -21.04 -17.10
C ALA A 167 13.64 -19.78 -16.25
N ILE A 168 12.38 -19.37 -16.04
CA ILE A 168 12.09 -18.39 -14.99
C ILE A 168 12.49 -19.00 -13.64
N ARG A 169 13.31 -18.27 -12.89
CA ARG A 169 13.78 -18.68 -11.57
C ARG A 169 12.61 -18.72 -10.58
N VAL A 170 12.58 -19.76 -9.76
CA VAL A 170 11.64 -19.85 -8.64
C VAL A 170 12.19 -18.98 -7.51
N PRO A 171 11.39 -18.09 -6.89
CA PRO A 171 11.87 -17.22 -5.83
C PRO A 171 12.27 -18.04 -4.61
N THR A 172 13.34 -17.60 -3.94
CA THR A 172 13.77 -18.13 -2.64
C THR A 172 13.23 -17.29 -1.48
N SER A 173 12.60 -16.16 -1.77
CA SER A 173 11.93 -15.29 -0.80
C SER A 173 10.63 -15.92 -0.28
N TRP A 174 10.07 -15.28 0.75
CA TRP A 174 8.77 -15.68 1.30
C TRP A 174 7.68 -15.57 0.24
N VAL A 175 6.84 -16.59 0.12
CA VAL A 175 5.64 -16.57 -0.72
C VAL A 175 4.41 -16.94 0.10
N ARG A 176 3.28 -16.26 -0.09
CA ARG A 176 2.04 -16.60 0.60
C ARG A 176 1.64 -18.05 0.30
N ASN A 177 1.24 -18.82 1.32
CA ASN A 177 0.72 -20.19 1.12
C ASN A 177 -0.56 -20.17 0.28
N GLY A 178 -0.73 -21.20 -0.57
CA GLY A 178 -1.87 -21.35 -1.48
C GLY A 178 -1.45 -21.97 -2.81
N ASN A 179 -2.39 -22.51 -3.60
CA ASN A 179 -2.18 -23.05 -4.96
C ASN A 179 -0.81 -23.73 -5.21
N GLY A 180 -0.41 -24.68 -4.35
CA GLY A 180 0.83 -25.44 -4.48
C GLY A 180 2.05 -24.89 -3.73
N VAL A 181 1.98 -23.69 -3.16
CA VAL A 181 2.98 -23.12 -2.23
C VAL A 181 2.69 -23.62 -0.82
N LYS A 182 3.69 -24.23 -0.18
CA LYS A 182 3.64 -24.71 1.22
C LYS A 182 4.82 -24.16 2.01
N ASN A 183 4.63 -23.96 3.32
CA ASN A 183 5.67 -23.45 4.23
C ASN A 183 6.31 -22.13 3.74
N ASN A 184 5.51 -21.32 3.07
CA ASN A 184 5.89 -20.05 2.45
C ASN A 184 7.04 -20.12 1.45
N LYS A 185 7.21 -21.28 0.81
CA LYS A 185 8.24 -21.54 -0.20
C LYS A 185 7.59 -21.94 -1.52
N ALA A 186 7.89 -21.17 -2.56
CA ALA A 186 7.50 -21.54 -3.91
C ALA A 186 8.30 -22.75 -4.40
N THR A 187 7.69 -23.49 -5.31
CA THR A 187 8.32 -24.61 -6.01
C THR A 187 7.98 -24.52 -7.49
N ALA A 188 8.74 -25.26 -8.31
CA ALA A 188 8.50 -25.33 -9.75
C ALA A 188 7.10 -25.84 -10.11
N SER A 189 6.38 -26.54 -9.22
CA SER A 189 5.02 -27.03 -9.49
C SER A 189 3.97 -25.92 -9.60
N SER A 190 4.27 -24.71 -9.12
CA SER A 190 3.37 -23.54 -9.22
C SER A 190 3.66 -22.68 -10.47
N ARG A 191 4.59 -23.10 -11.33
CA ARG A 191 4.97 -22.38 -12.54
C ARG A 191 3.77 -22.19 -13.47
N GLY A 192 3.66 -20.99 -14.06
CA GLY A 192 2.55 -20.64 -14.95
C GLY A 192 1.15 -20.64 -14.31
N SER A 193 1.01 -20.89 -13.01
CA SER A 193 -0.29 -20.99 -12.33
C SER A 193 -1.12 -19.70 -12.37
N ARG A 194 -0.51 -18.57 -12.73
CA ARG A 194 -1.16 -17.26 -12.90
C ARG A 194 -1.06 -16.72 -14.33
N ALA A 195 -0.61 -17.51 -15.30
CA ALA A 195 -0.31 -17.05 -16.67
C ALA A 195 -1.48 -16.34 -17.36
N SER A 196 -2.73 -16.75 -17.07
CA SER A 196 -3.93 -16.13 -17.65
C SER A 196 -4.14 -14.66 -17.30
N ARG A 197 -3.38 -14.09 -16.35
CA ARG A 197 -3.48 -12.68 -15.94
C ARG A 197 -2.50 -11.76 -16.69
N TRP A 198 -1.55 -12.32 -17.44
CA TRP A 198 -0.38 -11.58 -17.92
C TRP A 198 -0.28 -11.42 -19.44
N ALA A 199 -0.98 -12.25 -20.22
CA ALA A 199 -1.04 -12.17 -21.68
C ALA A 199 0.32 -11.93 -22.38
N ILE A 200 1.41 -12.51 -21.85
CA ILE A 200 2.79 -12.18 -22.23
C ILE A 200 3.04 -12.42 -23.71
N ASP A 201 2.57 -13.54 -24.27
CA ASP A 201 2.69 -13.81 -25.71
C ASP A 201 2.09 -12.70 -26.56
N ALA A 202 0.91 -12.19 -26.21
CA ALA A 202 0.25 -11.12 -26.97
C ALA A 202 1.00 -9.79 -26.85
N ILE A 203 1.56 -9.47 -25.68
CA ILE A 203 2.38 -8.27 -25.45
C ILE A 203 3.63 -8.32 -26.35
N ILE A 204 4.34 -9.45 -26.33
CA ILE A 204 5.55 -9.68 -27.14
C ILE A 204 5.21 -9.71 -28.65
N ASP A 205 4.13 -10.37 -29.04
CA ASP A 205 3.65 -10.41 -30.42
C ASP A 205 3.15 -9.03 -30.90
N ARG A 206 2.91 -8.07 -30.01
CA ARG A 206 2.64 -6.66 -30.39
C ARG A 206 3.90 -5.79 -30.41
N GLY A 207 5.05 -6.31 -30.03
CA GLY A 207 6.32 -5.58 -30.03
C GLY A 207 6.58 -4.77 -28.77
N TYR A 208 5.87 -5.06 -27.67
CA TYR A 208 6.12 -4.44 -26.38
C TYR A 208 7.00 -5.31 -25.49
N ALA A 209 7.85 -4.68 -24.68
CA ALA A 209 8.52 -5.36 -23.58
C ALA A 209 7.53 -5.71 -22.45
N PHE A 210 7.80 -6.78 -21.73
CA PHE A 210 7.09 -7.15 -20.51
C PHE A 210 8.07 -7.25 -19.36
N ALA A 211 7.84 -6.51 -18.29
CA ALA A 211 8.61 -6.56 -17.07
C ALA A 211 7.71 -6.82 -15.86
N THR A 212 8.15 -7.68 -14.94
CA THR A 212 7.40 -7.95 -13.71
C THR A 212 8.31 -8.25 -12.54
N VAL A 213 7.84 -7.87 -11.35
CA VAL A 213 8.49 -8.13 -10.07
C VAL A 213 7.48 -8.72 -9.08
N TYR A 214 7.91 -9.63 -8.24
CA TYR A 214 7.08 -10.16 -7.16
C TYR A 214 7.04 -9.17 -5.98
N TYR A 215 5.84 -8.75 -5.55
CA TYR A 215 5.72 -7.74 -4.48
C TYR A 215 6.38 -8.18 -3.17
N GLY A 216 6.38 -9.48 -2.86
CA GLY A 216 6.95 -9.99 -1.63
C GLY A 216 8.48 -10.00 -1.59
N ASP A 217 9.16 -9.76 -2.72
CA ASP A 217 10.59 -9.44 -2.72
C ASP A 217 10.84 -8.02 -2.18
N ILE A 218 9.86 -7.12 -2.32
CA ILE A 218 9.93 -5.75 -1.83
C ILE A 218 9.43 -5.68 -0.39
N ASP A 219 8.22 -6.15 -0.14
CA ASP A 219 7.61 -6.18 1.18
C ASP A 219 6.56 -7.32 1.28
N PRO A 220 6.83 -8.40 2.05
CA PRO A 220 5.87 -9.47 2.29
C PRO A 220 4.55 -8.98 2.90
N ASP A 221 3.42 -9.46 2.37
CA ASP A 221 2.07 -9.01 2.77
C ASP A 221 1.56 -9.77 4.00
N PHE A 222 2.26 -9.57 5.10
CA PHE A 222 1.82 -9.93 6.44
C PHE A 222 2.46 -8.99 7.46
N HIS A 223 1.74 -8.71 8.55
CA HIS A 223 2.24 -7.79 9.56
C HIS A 223 3.26 -8.48 10.48
N ASP A 224 4.51 -8.02 10.46
CA ASP A 224 5.59 -8.50 11.33
C ASP A 224 6.20 -7.37 12.20
N GLY A 225 5.57 -6.21 12.19
CA GLY A 225 6.10 -4.99 12.80
C GLY A 225 7.16 -4.29 11.94
N TYR A 226 7.12 -4.43 10.61
CA TYR A 226 8.04 -3.81 9.64
C TYR A 226 9.49 -4.28 9.76
N LYS A 227 9.67 -5.57 10.09
CA LYS A 227 10.99 -6.18 10.35
C LYS A 227 11.55 -6.91 9.14
N ASN A 228 10.75 -7.09 8.09
CA ASN A 228 11.13 -7.73 6.84
C ASN A 228 11.06 -6.74 5.66
N GLY A 229 11.38 -7.23 4.46
CA GLY A 229 11.27 -6.45 3.23
C GLY A 229 12.13 -5.19 3.24
N ILE A 230 11.56 -4.11 2.73
CA ILE A 230 12.26 -2.85 2.48
C ILE A 230 12.40 -1.96 3.72
N HIS A 231 11.49 -2.07 4.69
CA HIS A 231 11.42 -1.16 5.84
C HIS A 231 12.69 -1.16 6.72
N PRO A 232 13.36 -2.29 7.00
CA PRO A 232 14.60 -2.32 7.77
C PRO A 232 15.77 -1.55 7.13
N LEU A 233 15.72 -1.27 5.82
CA LEU A 233 16.72 -0.44 5.16
C LEU A 233 16.56 1.06 5.49
N PHE A 234 15.39 1.45 5.98
CA PHE A 234 15.01 2.83 6.31
C PHE A 234 14.39 2.87 7.70
N PRO A 235 15.16 2.53 8.76
CA PRO A 235 14.62 2.46 10.10
C PRO A 235 14.13 3.86 10.56
N PRO A 236 13.02 3.94 11.29
CA PRO A 236 12.58 5.19 11.89
C PRO A 236 13.62 5.69 12.89
N LYS A 237 13.58 7.00 13.20
CA LYS A 237 14.45 7.62 14.21
C LYS A 237 14.27 6.96 15.58
N ASP A 238 13.02 6.60 15.93
CA ASP A 238 12.71 5.80 17.10
C ASP A 238 12.18 4.41 16.65
N PRO A 239 12.96 3.33 16.85
CA PRO A 239 12.55 1.97 16.52
C PRO A 239 11.27 1.48 17.23
N LYS A 240 10.88 2.13 18.33
CA LYS A 240 9.67 1.78 19.10
C LYS A 240 8.43 2.53 18.62
N LYS A 241 8.59 3.56 17.80
CA LYS A 241 7.49 4.44 17.39
C LYS A 241 7.67 4.94 15.96
N ARG A 242 6.78 4.49 15.08
CA ARG A 242 6.64 5.07 13.74
C ARG A 242 5.95 6.43 13.80
N ASN A 243 6.32 7.33 12.90
CA ASN A 243 5.60 8.58 12.70
C ASN A 243 4.28 8.30 11.95
N PRO A 244 3.25 9.14 12.13
CA PRO A 244 2.01 9.05 11.37
C PRO A 244 2.22 9.05 9.85
N THR A 245 3.27 9.75 9.39
CA THR A 245 3.62 9.91 7.97
C THR A 245 4.66 8.90 7.49
N ASP A 246 5.02 7.88 8.28
CA ASP A 246 5.94 6.84 7.80
C ASP A 246 5.21 5.93 6.79
N TRP A 247 5.81 5.74 5.62
CA TRP A 247 5.35 4.84 4.55
C TRP A 247 5.18 3.36 4.93
N ALA A 248 4.16 2.70 4.36
CA ALA A 248 3.87 1.28 4.60
C ALA A 248 3.94 0.46 3.29
N SER A 249 3.35 -0.74 3.28
CA SER A 249 3.54 -1.72 2.20
C SER A 249 3.14 -1.24 0.81
N ILE A 250 2.00 -0.53 0.66
CA ILE A 250 1.56 -0.01 -0.65
C ILE A 250 2.58 0.98 -1.22
N ALA A 251 3.03 1.93 -0.41
CA ALA A 251 4.08 2.87 -0.77
C ALA A 251 5.42 2.15 -1.05
N GLY A 252 5.75 1.12 -0.25
CA GLY A 252 6.91 0.25 -0.45
C GLY A 252 6.90 -0.43 -1.82
N TRP A 253 5.79 -1.05 -2.21
CA TRP A 253 5.62 -1.71 -3.52
C TRP A 253 5.73 -0.71 -4.68
N ALA A 254 5.08 0.45 -4.58
CA ALA A 254 5.17 1.51 -5.59
C ALA A 254 6.60 2.06 -5.74
N TRP A 255 7.28 2.24 -4.61
CA TRP A 255 8.68 2.65 -4.58
C TRP A 255 9.59 1.58 -5.21
N GLY A 256 9.34 0.29 -4.94
CA GLY A 256 10.08 -0.82 -5.56
C GLY A 256 9.88 -0.92 -7.06
N LEU A 257 8.68 -0.61 -7.58
CA LEU A 257 8.45 -0.47 -9.03
C LEU A 257 9.32 0.65 -9.62
N SER A 258 9.45 1.78 -8.92
CA SER A 258 10.35 2.86 -9.36
C SER A 258 11.82 2.40 -9.39
N ARG A 259 12.25 1.47 -8.52
CA ARG A 259 13.60 0.88 -8.58
C ARG A 259 13.76 -0.09 -9.74
N CYS A 260 12.69 -0.75 -10.17
CA CYS A 260 12.69 -1.54 -11.40
C CYS A 260 12.83 -0.65 -12.62
N LEU A 261 12.13 0.50 -12.66
CA LEU A 261 12.30 1.50 -13.70
C LEU A 261 13.73 2.06 -13.75
N ASP A 262 14.33 2.33 -12.59
CA ASP A 262 15.75 2.75 -12.51
C ASP A 262 16.71 1.73 -13.20
N TYR A 263 16.39 0.44 -13.22
CA TYR A 263 17.15 -0.56 -13.99
C TYR A 263 16.82 -0.47 -15.48
N LEU A 264 15.54 -0.39 -15.84
CA LEU A 264 15.10 -0.35 -17.23
C LEU A 264 15.68 0.86 -17.98
N GLU A 265 15.85 2.01 -17.31
CA GLU A 265 16.56 3.19 -17.84
C GLU A 265 18.03 2.92 -18.22
N THR A 266 18.64 1.85 -17.68
CA THR A 266 20.01 1.43 -18.01
C THR A 266 20.08 0.40 -19.13
N ASP A 267 18.95 -0.22 -19.48
CA ASP A 267 18.88 -1.27 -20.49
C ASP A 267 18.54 -0.66 -21.85
N SER A 268 19.54 -0.47 -22.70
CA SER A 268 19.37 0.13 -24.04
C SER A 268 18.37 -0.59 -24.97
N ALA A 269 17.91 -1.80 -24.64
CA ALA A 269 16.87 -2.50 -25.38
C ALA A 269 15.43 -2.06 -24.98
N VAL A 270 15.29 -1.23 -23.95
CA VAL A 270 14.02 -0.71 -23.43
C VAL A 270 13.93 0.78 -23.72
N ASP A 271 12.77 1.23 -24.17
CA ASP A 271 12.42 2.65 -24.22
C ASP A 271 11.74 3.00 -22.88
N ALA A 272 12.52 3.55 -21.96
CA ALA A 272 12.17 3.71 -20.54
C ALA A 272 11.70 5.12 -20.19
#